data_AF-A0A6A4DKU3-F1
#
_entry.id   AF-A0A6A4DKU3-F1
#
_cell.length_a   1.000
_cell.length_b   1.000
_cell.length_c   1.000
_cell.angle_alpha   90.00
_cell.angle_beta   90.00
_cell.angle_gamma   90.00
#
_symmetry.space_group_name_H-M   'P 1'
#
loop_
_entity.id
_entity.type
_entity.pdbx_description
1 polymer ?
#
loop_
_entity_poly.entity_id
_entity_poly.type
_entity_poly.pdbx_seq_one_letter_code
_entity_poly.pdbx_strand_id
1 'polypeptide(L)'
;MGPGWGSFGTLGMGSLSAFHSSSIGNRVDMRVLSLWLLVLVAVAAVEANVIVDDDTCYRNKKRGVCEPESLCEFNFNIGDLNFNQSCRVKDGVNLYPQQIHLAFAGKKAGTAMTVSWATFEDVTDSSVWVGDSEDTLELVETPVSSLSYYSDKEYNLFHHHATITGLRPRTKYFYKVGSRSDDKYTSDVYSFMTARPATDDSTFHALIYGDLGDGENSVDTIADITKLTSDDIDLVYHLGDISYADDDFLTLNQAAGFFYEEVYNK
;
A
#
# COMPACT_ATOMS: atom_id res chain seq x y z
N MET A 1 25.02 11.60 51.62
CA MET A 1 23.68 11.49 52.23
C MET A 1 23.00 10.30 51.58
N GLY A 2 22.93 9.15 52.27
CA GLY A 2 21.91 8.12 51.96
C GLY A 2 20.57 8.53 52.58
N PRO A 3 19.51 7.68 52.59
CA PRO A 3 19.42 6.25 52.23
C PRO A 3 18.44 6.03 51.03
N GLY A 4 18.17 4.86 50.44
CA GLY A 4 18.10 3.47 50.91
C GLY A 4 16.63 3.04 51.12
N TRP A 5 16.35 1.75 50.89
CA TRP A 5 15.13 0.94 51.21
C TRP A 5 14.01 0.92 50.13
N GLY A 6 13.41 -0.22 49.77
CA GLY A 6 13.50 -1.58 50.30
C GLY A 6 12.66 -2.56 49.44
N SER A 7 12.98 -3.84 49.59
CA SER A 7 12.30 -5.01 49.00
C SER A 7 11.24 -5.58 49.98
N PHE A 8 10.58 -6.68 49.56
CA PHE A 8 9.62 -7.56 50.25
C PHE A 8 8.12 -7.16 50.20
N GLY A 9 7.15 -8.08 50.02
CA GLY A 9 7.21 -9.53 50.04
C GLY A 9 5.92 -10.21 49.55
N THR A 10 6.02 -11.53 49.43
CA THR A 10 5.01 -12.57 49.12
C THR A 10 4.00 -12.83 50.26
N LEU A 11 2.98 -13.65 49.92
CA LEU A 11 1.97 -14.36 50.76
C LEU A 11 0.60 -13.65 50.82
N GLY A 12 -0.54 -14.33 50.67
CA GLY A 12 -0.79 -15.76 50.66
C GLY A 12 -2.26 -16.12 50.40
N MET A 13 -2.50 -17.42 50.53
CA MET A 13 -3.71 -18.19 50.26
C MET A 13 -4.96 -17.71 51.01
N GLY A 14 -6.12 -18.00 50.41
CA GLY A 14 -7.43 -17.98 51.07
C GLY A 14 -8.47 -18.78 50.29
N SER A 15 -8.55 -20.08 50.56
CA SER A 15 -9.64 -20.96 50.14
C SER A 15 -10.93 -20.66 50.88
N LEU A 16 -12.09 -20.87 50.24
CA LEU A 16 -13.32 -21.26 50.94
C LEU A 16 -14.17 -22.22 50.07
N SER A 17 -14.11 -23.48 50.49
CA SER A 17 -15.14 -24.53 50.51
C SER A 17 -16.57 -24.10 50.14
N ALA A 18 -17.21 -24.73 49.15
CA ALA A 18 -17.92 -26.02 49.20
C ALA A 18 -19.33 -25.94 49.82
N PHE A 19 -20.34 -26.25 49.01
CA PHE A 19 -21.58 -26.86 49.48
C PHE A 19 -21.91 -28.10 48.63
N HIS A 20 -22.18 -29.16 49.36
CA HIS A 20 -22.47 -30.52 48.92
C HIS A 20 -23.98 -30.74 49.09
N SER A 21 -24.64 -31.38 48.12
CA SER A 21 -25.78 -32.26 48.43
C SER A 21 -26.01 -33.26 47.30
N SER A 22 -25.73 -34.52 47.61
CA SER A 22 -26.28 -35.74 46.98
C SER A 22 -27.80 -35.84 47.26
N SER A 23 -28.65 -36.67 46.65
CA SER A 23 -28.46 -38.01 46.07
C SER A 23 -29.74 -38.51 45.34
N ILE A 24 -29.60 -39.63 44.61
CA ILE A 24 -30.61 -40.66 44.21
C ILE A 24 -31.66 -40.17 43.18
N GLY A 25 -31.88 -40.76 42.01
CA GLY A 25 -31.63 -42.10 41.49
C GLY A 25 -32.94 -42.63 40.91
N ASN A 26 -33.07 -42.71 39.58
CA ASN A 26 -33.95 -43.69 38.94
C ASN A 26 -33.60 -43.88 37.46
N ARG A 27 -33.46 -45.15 37.06
CA ARG A 27 -33.22 -45.61 35.69
C ARG A 27 -34.48 -45.42 34.84
N VAL A 28 -34.31 -44.92 33.61
CA VAL A 28 -35.08 -45.39 32.46
C VAL A 28 -34.13 -45.52 31.27
N ASP A 29 -34.05 -46.74 30.76
CA ASP A 29 -33.39 -47.16 29.53
C ASP A 29 -34.03 -46.47 28.32
N MET A 30 -33.26 -45.74 27.51
CA MET A 30 -33.69 -45.37 26.17
C MET A 30 -32.49 -45.21 25.23
N ARG A 31 -32.22 -46.32 24.52
CA ARG A 31 -31.64 -46.44 23.17
C ARG A 31 -30.73 -45.30 22.70
N VAL A 32 -29.45 -45.66 22.62
CA VAL A 32 -28.39 -45.01 21.83
C VAL A 32 -28.88 -44.68 20.42
N LEU A 33 -28.95 -43.38 20.11
CA LEU A 33 -28.93 -42.84 18.76
C LEU A 33 -27.90 -41.72 18.77
N SER A 34 -26.64 -42.11 18.63
CA SER A 34 -25.53 -41.20 18.42
C SER A 34 -25.65 -40.57 17.03
N LEU A 35 -26.35 -39.44 16.93
CA LEU A 35 -26.19 -38.53 15.79
C LEU A 35 -24.89 -37.77 16.00
N TRP A 36 -23.84 -38.19 15.28
CA TRP A 36 -22.67 -37.37 15.05
C TRP A 36 -23.10 -36.18 14.19
N LEU A 37 -23.43 -35.06 14.84
CA LEU A 37 -23.55 -33.79 14.16
C LEU A 37 -22.11 -33.33 13.85
N LEU A 38 -21.65 -33.59 12.63
CA LEU A 38 -20.46 -32.94 12.07
C LEU A 38 -20.79 -31.44 11.99
N VAL A 39 -20.39 -30.69 13.02
CA VAL A 39 -20.31 -29.24 12.94
C VAL A 39 -19.13 -28.95 12.02
N LEU A 40 -19.42 -28.81 10.73
CA LEU A 40 -18.54 -28.10 9.81
C LEU A 40 -18.49 -26.66 10.31
N VAL A 41 -17.44 -26.35 11.07
CA VAL A 41 -17.02 -24.97 11.26
C VAL A 41 -16.52 -24.53 9.88
N ALA A 42 -17.40 -23.90 9.11
CA ALA A 42 -16.94 -23.07 8.01
C ALA A 42 -16.08 -21.99 8.66
N VAL A 43 -14.77 -22.14 8.55
CA VAL A 43 -13.87 -21.00 8.66
C VAL A 43 -14.28 -20.14 7.48
N ALA A 44 -15.11 -19.14 7.73
CA ALA A 44 -15.25 -18.05 6.78
C ALA A 44 -13.82 -17.56 6.59
N ALA A 45 -13.26 -17.78 5.40
CA ALA A 45 -12.14 -16.97 4.97
C ALA A 45 -12.60 -15.54 5.22
N VAL A 46 -11.81 -14.78 5.97
CA VAL A 46 -11.99 -13.33 6.01
C VAL A 46 -11.88 -12.93 4.55
N GLU A 47 -13.02 -12.63 3.91
CA GLU A 47 -12.99 -12.03 2.59
C GLU A 47 -12.18 -10.76 2.79
N ALA A 48 -11.00 -10.70 2.16
CA ALA A 48 -10.21 -9.49 2.13
C ALA A 48 -11.14 -8.40 1.65
N ASN A 49 -11.23 -7.29 2.38
CA ASN A 49 -12.04 -6.19 1.90
C ASN A 49 -11.45 -5.74 0.57
N VAL A 50 -12.28 -5.81 -0.47
CA VAL A 50 -11.83 -5.60 -1.84
C VAL A 50 -11.83 -4.10 -2.08
N ILE A 51 -10.72 -3.46 -1.69
CA ILE A 51 -10.52 -2.02 -1.90
C ILE A 51 -10.15 -1.75 -3.37
N VAL A 52 -9.50 -2.72 -4.02
CA VAL A 52 -9.22 -2.71 -5.46
C VAL A 52 -9.87 -3.93 -6.09
N ASP A 53 -10.77 -3.73 -7.05
CA ASP A 53 -11.56 -4.79 -7.68
C ASP A 53 -11.36 -4.87 -9.22
N ASP A 54 -12.02 -5.84 -9.85
CA ASP A 54 -11.92 -6.08 -11.29
C ASP A 54 -12.42 -4.89 -12.14
N ASP A 55 -13.24 -3.97 -11.60
CA ASP A 55 -13.72 -2.80 -12.33
C ASP A 55 -12.59 -1.76 -12.55
N THR A 56 -11.52 -1.82 -11.77
CA THR A 56 -10.27 -1.07 -12.01
C THR A 56 -9.55 -1.53 -13.28
N CYS A 57 -9.75 -2.79 -13.70
CA CYS A 57 -8.99 -3.41 -14.78
C CYS A 57 -9.67 -3.27 -16.14
N TYR A 58 -8.91 -2.85 -17.16
CA TYR A 58 -9.42 -2.82 -18.54
C TYR A 58 -8.40 -3.31 -19.55
N ARG A 59 -8.88 -3.76 -20.72
CA ARG A 59 -8.03 -4.22 -21.81
C ARG A 59 -7.59 -3.06 -22.69
N ASN A 60 -6.30 -2.73 -22.68
CA ASN A 60 -5.73 -1.82 -23.67
C ASN A 60 -5.70 -2.50 -25.05
N LYS A 61 -6.55 -2.06 -25.97
CA LYS A 61 -6.68 -2.67 -27.30
C LYS A 61 -5.45 -2.48 -28.19
N LYS A 62 -4.68 -1.41 -28.00
CA LYS A 62 -3.49 -1.12 -28.82
C LYS A 62 -2.30 -1.98 -28.40
N ARG A 63 -2.12 -2.13 -27.08
CA ARG A 63 -1.00 -2.86 -26.49
C ARG A 63 -1.30 -4.35 -26.28
N GLY A 64 -2.57 -4.73 -26.19
CA GLY A 64 -2.98 -6.09 -25.92
C GLY A 64 -2.64 -6.56 -24.50
N VAL A 65 -2.62 -5.64 -23.53
CA VAL A 65 -2.33 -5.91 -22.11
C VAL A 65 -3.50 -5.42 -21.24
N CYS A 66 -3.58 -5.93 -20.02
CA CYS A 66 -4.53 -5.44 -19.01
C CYS A 66 -3.88 -4.29 -18.25
N GLU A 67 -4.58 -3.16 -18.13
CA GLU A 67 -4.07 -1.97 -17.47
C GLU A 67 -4.90 -1.66 -16.21
N PRO A 68 -4.25 -1.11 -15.16
CA PRO A 68 -2.80 -0.91 -15.04
C PRO A 68 -2.03 -2.23 -14.86
N GLU A 69 -0.93 -2.42 -15.60
CA GLU A 69 -0.15 -3.68 -15.59
C GLU A 69 0.44 -4.02 -14.21
N SER A 70 0.62 -3.01 -13.36
CA SER A 70 1.07 -3.18 -11.97
C SER A 70 0.06 -3.96 -11.11
N LEU A 71 -1.24 -3.84 -11.38
CA LEU A 71 -2.31 -4.42 -10.56
C LEU A 71 -3.16 -5.46 -11.29
N CYS A 72 -3.20 -5.41 -12.61
CA CYS A 72 -4.10 -6.23 -13.43
C CYS A 72 -3.34 -7.26 -14.25
N GLU A 73 -3.95 -8.43 -14.43
CA GLU A 73 -3.44 -9.49 -15.29
C GLU A 73 -4.55 -10.06 -16.19
N PHE A 74 -4.13 -10.69 -17.29
CA PHE A 74 -5.07 -11.39 -18.15
C PHE A 74 -5.39 -12.75 -17.54
N ASN A 75 -6.64 -12.95 -17.15
CA ASN A 75 -7.14 -14.20 -16.62
C ASN A 75 -8.51 -14.44 -17.24
N PHE A 76 -8.64 -15.37 -18.18
CA PHE A 76 -9.91 -15.65 -18.87
C PHE A 76 -10.73 -16.69 -18.11
N ASN A 77 -12.00 -16.40 -17.87
CA ASN A 77 -12.96 -17.33 -17.30
C ASN A 77 -14.08 -17.68 -18.29
N ILE A 78 -14.54 -18.92 -18.24
CA ILE A 78 -15.70 -19.36 -19.03
C ILE A 78 -16.91 -18.54 -18.58
N GLY A 79 -17.45 -17.73 -19.50
CA GLY A 79 -18.55 -16.80 -19.21
C GLY A 79 -18.19 -15.34 -19.47
N ASP A 80 -16.90 -15.01 -19.68
CA ASP A 80 -16.49 -13.68 -20.11
C ASP A 80 -17.10 -13.36 -21.49
N LEU A 81 -17.92 -12.31 -21.54
CA LEU A 81 -18.65 -11.82 -22.71
C LEU A 81 -17.89 -10.71 -23.45
N ASN A 82 -16.89 -10.10 -22.82
CA ASN A 82 -16.05 -9.08 -23.42
C ASN A 82 -14.60 -9.16 -22.91
N PHE A 83 -13.67 -8.48 -23.59
CA PHE A 83 -12.25 -8.55 -23.27
C PHE A 83 -11.85 -7.87 -21.96
N ASN A 84 -12.62 -6.90 -21.47
CA ASN A 84 -12.33 -6.28 -20.17
C ASN A 84 -12.64 -7.25 -19.04
N GLN A 85 -13.69 -8.07 -19.17
CA GLN A 85 -14.01 -9.10 -18.18
C GLN A 85 -12.90 -10.13 -17.99
N SER A 86 -11.99 -10.28 -18.96
CA SER A 86 -10.82 -11.16 -18.84
C SER A 86 -9.59 -10.45 -18.28
N CYS A 87 -9.68 -9.15 -17.97
CA CYS A 87 -8.69 -8.42 -17.20
C CYS A 87 -9.16 -8.34 -15.76
N ARG A 88 -8.36 -8.89 -14.85
CA ARG A 88 -8.73 -9.02 -13.45
C ARG A 88 -7.59 -8.55 -12.57
N VAL A 89 -7.90 -8.14 -11.34
CA VAL A 89 -6.86 -7.78 -10.38
C VAL A 89 -6.02 -9.01 -10.04
N LYS A 90 -4.72 -8.79 -9.84
CA LYS A 90 -3.77 -9.82 -9.42
C LYS A 90 -4.18 -10.36 -8.06
N ASP A 91 -3.91 -11.65 -7.84
CA ASP A 91 -4.13 -12.26 -6.53
C ASP A 91 -3.32 -11.55 -5.43
N GLY A 92 -4.02 -11.12 -4.37
CA GLY A 92 -3.45 -10.29 -3.30
C GLY A 92 -3.17 -8.85 -3.70
N VAL A 93 -3.94 -8.26 -4.63
CA VAL A 93 -3.76 -6.91 -5.17
C VAL A 93 -3.48 -5.83 -4.11
N ASN A 94 -4.11 -5.92 -2.93
CA ASN A 94 -3.94 -4.95 -1.86
C ASN A 94 -2.49 -4.90 -1.28
N LEU A 95 -1.70 -5.95 -1.48
CA LEU A 95 -0.29 -6.02 -1.05
C LEU A 95 0.67 -5.38 -2.06
N TYR A 96 0.23 -5.11 -3.29
CA TYR A 96 1.09 -4.53 -4.32
C TYR A 96 1.30 -3.03 -4.07
N PRO A 97 2.53 -2.51 -4.25
CA PRO A 97 2.82 -1.08 -4.17
C PRO A 97 2.03 -0.26 -5.20
N GLN A 98 1.41 0.83 -4.74
CA GLN A 98 0.65 1.80 -5.52
C GLN A 98 1.06 3.22 -5.18
N GLN A 99 0.56 4.20 -5.94
CA GLN A 99 0.77 5.64 -5.70
C GLN A 99 2.25 6.01 -5.48
N ILE A 100 3.14 5.39 -6.26
CA ILE A 100 4.59 5.55 -6.10
C ILE A 100 4.99 6.96 -6.50
N HIS A 101 5.69 7.66 -5.61
CA HIS A 101 6.17 9.02 -5.87
C HIS A 101 7.53 9.27 -5.21
N LEU A 102 8.22 10.29 -5.72
CA LEU A 102 9.61 10.58 -5.40
C LEU A 102 9.76 12.01 -4.87
N ALA A 103 10.67 12.20 -3.92
CA ALA A 103 11.04 13.53 -3.43
C ALA A 103 12.56 13.63 -3.25
N PHE A 104 13.15 14.72 -3.73
CA PHE A 104 14.56 15.00 -3.44
C PHE A 104 14.80 15.09 -1.93
N ALA A 105 15.91 14.49 -1.48
CA ALA A 105 16.24 14.39 -0.08
C ALA A 105 17.71 14.69 0.19
N GLY A 106 18.06 14.68 1.48
CA GLY A 106 19.44 14.83 1.95
C GLY A 106 19.90 16.29 2.06
N LYS A 107 20.94 16.51 2.88
CA LYS A 107 21.49 17.85 3.13
C LYS A 107 22.29 18.40 1.94
N LYS A 108 22.84 17.51 1.11
CA LYS A 108 23.60 17.86 -0.10
C LYS A 108 22.76 17.45 -1.31
N ALA A 109 22.53 18.40 -2.21
CA ALA A 109 21.77 18.16 -3.44
C ALA A 109 22.34 16.96 -4.21
N GLY A 110 21.45 16.07 -4.64
CA GLY A 110 21.79 14.89 -5.45
C GLY A 110 22.32 13.69 -4.67
N THR A 111 22.38 13.76 -3.34
CA THR A 111 22.96 12.67 -2.52
C THR A 111 21.95 11.75 -1.85
N ALA A 112 20.66 12.07 -1.94
CA ALA A 112 19.59 11.24 -1.44
C ALA A 112 18.28 11.45 -2.20
N MET A 113 17.42 10.44 -2.16
CA MET A 113 16.07 10.43 -2.72
C MET A 113 15.15 9.71 -1.75
N THR A 114 13.97 10.28 -1.48
CA THR A 114 12.91 9.58 -0.76
C THR A 114 11.96 8.97 -1.77
N VAL A 115 11.76 7.65 -1.67
CA VAL A 115 10.74 6.91 -2.40
C VAL A 115 9.58 6.67 -1.45
N SER A 116 8.38 6.98 -1.92
CA SER A 116 7.14 6.80 -1.19
C SER A 116 6.18 5.94 -2.00
N TRP A 117 5.43 5.07 -1.35
CA TRP A 117 4.39 4.25 -1.98
C TRP A 117 3.31 3.90 -0.96
N ALA A 118 2.20 3.35 -1.43
CA ALA A 118 1.12 2.89 -0.59
C ALA A 118 0.78 1.41 -0.85
N THR A 119 0.24 0.74 0.16
CA THR A 119 -0.42 -0.57 0.06
C THR A 119 -1.73 -0.54 0.83
N PHE A 120 -2.73 -1.29 0.36
CA PHE A 120 -4.03 -1.39 1.04
C PHE A 120 -4.03 -2.45 2.16
N GLU A 121 -2.96 -3.24 2.26
CA GLU A 121 -2.68 -4.16 3.35
C GLU A 121 -1.34 -3.82 4.02
N ASP A 122 -1.17 -4.23 5.28
CA ASP A 122 0.07 -4.00 6.02
C ASP A 122 1.20 -4.91 5.51
N VAL A 123 2.22 -4.30 4.91
CA VAL A 123 3.45 -4.99 4.46
C VAL A 123 4.59 -4.63 5.39
N THR A 124 4.69 -5.37 6.50
CA THR A 124 5.63 -5.10 7.60
C THR A 124 7.11 -5.20 7.23
N ASP A 125 7.45 -5.88 6.14
CA ASP A 125 8.81 -6.06 5.63
C ASP A 125 9.10 -5.22 4.38
N SER A 126 8.30 -4.17 4.17
CA SER A 126 8.46 -3.17 3.11
C SER A 126 9.90 -2.71 2.97
N SER A 127 10.41 -2.78 1.74
CA SER A 127 11.82 -2.59 1.41
C SER A 127 11.98 -1.88 0.06
N VAL A 128 13.18 -1.36 -0.18
CA VAL A 128 13.56 -0.71 -1.43
C VAL A 128 14.87 -1.30 -1.96
N TRP A 129 14.92 -1.55 -3.26
CA TRP A 129 16.12 -1.97 -3.97
C TRP A 129 16.52 -0.91 -4.97
N VAL A 130 17.82 -0.67 -5.11
CA VAL A 130 18.37 0.35 -6.01
C VAL A 130 19.58 -0.21 -6.75
N GLY A 131 19.74 0.19 -8.01
CA GLY A 131 20.84 -0.24 -8.85
C GLY A 131 21.21 0.77 -9.94
N ASP A 132 22.35 0.56 -10.56
CA ASP A 132 22.80 1.33 -11.74
C ASP A 132 22.18 0.81 -13.06
N SER A 133 21.49 -0.35 -13.04
CA SER A 133 20.76 -0.91 -14.19
C SER A 133 19.50 -1.68 -13.74
N GLU A 134 18.55 -1.90 -14.66
CA GLU A 134 17.29 -2.63 -14.39
C GLU A 134 17.51 -4.05 -13.88
N ASP A 135 18.57 -4.72 -14.35
CA ASP A 135 18.87 -6.12 -14.03
C ASP A 135 19.69 -6.30 -12.74
N THR A 136 20.19 -5.20 -12.16
CA THR A 136 21.16 -5.25 -11.04
C THR A 136 20.70 -4.36 -9.89
N LEU A 137 19.59 -4.74 -9.25
CA LEU A 137 19.06 -4.03 -8.08
C LEU A 137 19.54 -4.69 -6.78
N GLU A 138 20.11 -3.90 -5.88
CA GLU A 138 20.55 -4.36 -4.56
C GLU A 138 19.65 -3.80 -3.48
N LEU A 139 19.40 -4.62 -2.44
CA LEU A 139 18.61 -4.18 -1.29
C LEU A 139 19.32 -3.02 -0.60
N VAL A 140 18.60 -1.92 -0.38
CA VAL A 140 19.11 -0.79 0.39
C VAL A 140 18.79 -1.03 1.86
N GLU A 141 19.82 -1.10 2.70
CA GLU A 141 19.69 -1.20 4.15
C GLU A 141 19.30 0.17 4.74
N THR A 142 18.06 0.60 4.48
CA THR A 142 17.43 1.80 5.04
C THR A 142 16.16 1.42 5.79
N PRO A 143 15.86 2.05 6.93
CA PRO A 143 14.54 1.88 7.54
C PRO A 143 13.47 2.40 6.57
N VAL A 144 12.37 1.65 6.48
CA VAL A 144 11.14 2.07 5.83
C VAL A 144 10.14 2.42 6.93
N SER A 145 9.69 3.68 6.96
CA SER A 145 8.60 4.06 7.86
C SER A 145 7.28 3.70 7.20
N SER A 146 6.45 2.92 7.88
CA SER A 146 5.09 2.61 7.44
C SER A 146 4.08 3.17 8.43
N LEU A 147 3.11 3.94 7.94
CA LEU A 147 2.06 4.55 8.74
C LEU A 147 0.73 4.49 8.01
N SER A 148 -0.33 4.16 8.74
CA SER A 148 -1.71 4.37 8.29
C SER A 148 -2.30 5.55 9.03
N TYR A 149 -2.89 6.49 8.29
CA TYR A 149 -3.58 7.63 8.91
C TYR A 149 -5.07 7.34 9.14
N TYR A 150 -5.65 6.45 8.33
CA TYR A 150 -7.03 6.02 8.42
C TYR A 150 -7.15 4.52 8.10
N SER A 151 -7.85 3.82 8.97
CA SER A 151 -8.11 2.38 8.90
C SER A 151 -9.45 2.10 9.57
N ASP A 152 -10.34 1.40 8.88
CA ASP A 152 -11.56 0.84 9.44
C ASP A 152 -11.74 -0.62 9.00
N LYS A 153 -12.96 -1.15 9.07
CA LYS A 153 -13.20 -2.54 8.67
C LYS A 153 -13.13 -2.70 7.16
N GLU A 154 -13.53 -1.68 6.41
CA GLU A 154 -13.76 -1.65 4.96
C GLU A 154 -12.58 -1.09 4.16
N TYR A 155 -11.79 -0.20 4.76
CA TYR A 155 -10.72 0.53 4.10
C TYR A 155 -9.48 0.61 5.00
N ASN A 156 -8.32 0.31 4.42
CA ASN A 156 -7.02 0.46 5.05
C ASN A 156 -6.03 0.99 4.04
N LEU A 157 -5.23 2.00 4.39
CA LEU A 157 -4.15 2.48 3.55
C LEU A 157 -2.89 2.68 4.39
N PHE A 158 -1.79 2.06 3.96
CA PHE A 158 -0.48 2.14 4.58
C PHE A 158 0.46 2.91 3.67
N HIS A 159 1.00 4.02 4.16
CA HIS A 159 2.00 4.83 3.47
C HIS A 159 3.39 4.44 3.93
N HIS A 160 4.24 4.10 2.97
CA HIS A 160 5.61 3.68 3.17
C HIS A 160 6.56 4.73 2.64
N HIS A 161 7.61 5.04 3.40
CA HIS A 161 8.64 6.00 2.98
C HIS A 161 10.03 5.45 3.27
N ALA A 162 10.90 5.50 2.27
CA ALA A 162 12.29 5.09 2.37
C ALA A 162 13.21 6.19 1.84
N THR A 163 14.14 6.68 2.65
CA THR A 163 15.14 7.66 2.21
C THR A 163 16.45 6.96 1.85
N ILE A 164 16.71 6.84 0.55
CA ILE A 164 17.96 6.29 0.03
C ILE A 164 19.03 7.37 0.11
N THR A 165 20.18 7.07 0.72
CA THR A 165 21.29 8.01 0.88
C THR A 165 22.56 7.49 0.22
N GLY A 166 23.59 8.33 0.10
CA GLY A 166 24.87 7.94 -0.51
C GLY A 166 24.83 7.91 -2.04
N LEU A 167 23.80 8.49 -2.65
CA LEU A 167 23.66 8.56 -4.09
C LEU A 167 24.67 9.55 -4.69
N ARG A 168 25.04 9.30 -5.94
CA ARG A 168 25.83 10.24 -6.75
C ARG A 168 24.91 11.30 -7.36
N PRO A 169 25.26 12.60 -7.32
CA PRO A 169 24.49 13.65 -8.00
C PRO A 169 24.39 13.42 -9.51
N ARG A 170 23.32 13.91 -10.13
CA ARG A 170 23.06 13.83 -11.59
C ARG A 170 23.33 12.43 -12.17
N THR A 171 22.84 11.40 -11.48
CA THR A 171 23.03 9.99 -11.85
C THR A 171 21.68 9.31 -11.91
N LYS A 172 21.45 8.55 -12.99
CA LYS A 172 20.26 7.71 -13.15
C LYS A 172 20.41 6.46 -12.31
N TYR A 173 19.39 6.15 -11.52
CA TYR A 173 19.26 4.91 -10.76
C TYR A 173 17.96 4.21 -11.15
N PHE A 174 17.98 2.90 -11.04
CA PHE A 174 16.82 2.04 -11.16
C PHE A 174 16.42 1.57 -9.77
N TYR A 175 15.12 1.40 -9.54
CA TYR A 175 14.62 0.99 -8.24
C TYR A 175 13.33 0.18 -8.34
N LYS A 176 13.08 -0.62 -7.30
CA LYS A 176 11.77 -1.21 -7.01
C LYS A 176 11.49 -1.14 -5.52
N VAL A 177 10.22 -1.25 -5.16
CA VAL A 177 9.75 -1.25 -3.75
C VAL A 177 8.80 -2.41 -3.50
N GLY A 178 8.55 -2.76 -2.25
CA GLY A 178 7.56 -3.78 -1.87
C GLY A 178 8.05 -4.75 -0.81
N SER A 179 7.43 -5.92 -0.72
CA SER A 179 7.76 -6.93 0.29
C SER A 179 9.15 -7.53 0.07
N ARG A 180 9.95 -7.63 1.14
CA ARG A 180 11.27 -8.27 1.11
C ARG A 180 11.19 -9.79 0.99
N SER A 181 10.18 -10.40 1.61
CA SER A 181 10.03 -11.84 1.73
C SER A 181 9.26 -12.48 0.58
N ASP A 182 8.46 -11.69 -0.16
CA ASP A 182 7.69 -12.16 -1.29
C ASP A 182 7.83 -11.23 -2.50
N ASP A 183 8.64 -11.67 -3.48
CA ASP A 183 8.93 -10.92 -4.71
C ASP A 183 7.67 -10.67 -5.56
N LYS A 184 6.61 -11.46 -5.38
CA LYS A 184 5.30 -11.24 -6.01
C LYS A 184 4.75 -9.86 -5.67
N TYR A 185 4.92 -9.42 -4.42
CA TYR A 185 4.39 -8.14 -3.93
C TYR A 185 5.45 -7.02 -4.02
N THR A 186 6.18 -6.99 -5.13
CA THR A 186 7.08 -5.90 -5.49
C THR A 186 6.55 -5.12 -6.69
N SER A 187 6.94 -3.86 -6.78
CA SER A 187 6.62 -3.01 -7.91
C SER A 187 7.38 -3.43 -9.17
N ASP A 188 6.95 -2.94 -10.32
CA ASP A 188 7.81 -2.90 -11.51
C ASP A 188 9.11 -2.14 -11.21
N VAL A 189 10.10 -2.32 -12.07
CA VAL A 189 11.35 -1.54 -12.00
C VAL A 189 11.11 -0.18 -12.62
N TYR A 190 11.33 0.87 -11.83
CA TYR A 190 11.28 2.26 -12.25
C TYR A 190 12.68 2.87 -12.26
N SER A 191 12.78 4.12 -12.70
CA SER A 191 14.05 4.85 -12.65
C SER A 191 13.84 6.30 -12.24
N PHE A 192 14.88 6.90 -11.65
CA PHE A 192 14.93 8.32 -11.34
C PHE A 192 16.32 8.89 -11.61
N MET A 193 16.38 10.20 -11.79
CA MET A 193 17.63 10.96 -11.86
C MET A 193 17.81 11.71 -10.54
N THR A 194 18.97 11.59 -9.90
CA THR A 194 19.29 12.40 -8.72
C THR A 194 19.48 13.87 -9.10
N ALA A 195 19.14 14.77 -8.17
CA ALA A 195 19.32 16.19 -8.37
C ALA A 195 20.77 16.55 -8.77
N ARG A 196 20.91 17.66 -9.50
CA ARG A 196 22.21 18.23 -9.84
C ARG A 196 22.91 18.75 -8.58
N PRO A 197 24.25 18.70 -8.51
CA PRO A 197 24.96 19.34 -7.41
C PRO A 197 24.77 20.85 -7.50
N ALA A 198 24.76 21.55 -6.35
CA ALA A 198 24.56 23.00 -6.30
C ALA A 198 25.65 23.83 -7.03
N THR A 199 26.75 23.19 -7.42
CA THR A 199 27.84 23.77 -8.20
C THR A 199 27.66 23.62 -9.71
N ASP A 200 26.63 22.91 -10.17
CA ASP A 200 26.31 22.77 -11.59
C ASP A 200 25.68 24.07 -12.10
N ASP A 201 26.32 24.71 -13.07
CA ASP A 201 25.91 25.98 -13.68
C ASP A 201 25.24 25.80 -15.06
N SER A 202 25.00 24.56 -15.48
CA SER A 202 24.26 24.28 -16.70
C SER A 202 22.77 24.62 -16.57
N THR A 203 22.08 24.73 -17.70
CA THR A 203 20.64 25.02 -17.73
C THR A 203 19.86 24.00 -16.90
N PHE A 204 18.96 24.53 -16.07
CA PHE A 204 18.08 23.79 -15.18
C PHE A 204 16.62 23.98 -15.62
N HIS A 205 15.91 22.88 -15.87
CA HIS A 205 14.53 22.89 -16.32
C HIS A 205 13.60 22.48 -15.19
N ALA A 206 12.74 23.40 -14.74
CA ALA A 206 11.73 23.12 -13.72
C ALA A 206 10.34 23.11 -14.35
N LEU A 207 9.59 22.04 -14.13
CA LEU A 207 8.15 22.00 -14.34
C LEU A 207 7.46 22.56 -13.09
N ILE A 208 6.61 23.56 -13.26
CA ILE A 208 5.89 24.20 -12.17
C ILE A 208 4.40 24.19 -12.49
N TYR A 209 3.59 23.63 -11.59
CA TYR A 209 2.13 23.65 -11.67
C TYR A 209 1.53 23.63 -10.27
N GLY A 210 0.26 23.96 -10.14
CA GLY A 210 -0.53 23.88 -8.92
C GLY A 210 -1.97 23.58 -9.29
N ASP A 211 -2.81 23.38 -8.27
CA ASP A 211 -4.26 23.29 -8.47
C ASP A 211 -4.62 22.17 -9.46
N LEU A 212 -3.94 21.02 -9.35
CA LEU A 212 -4.01 19.99 -10.37
C LEU A 212 -5.38 19.31 -10.36
N GLY A 213 -5.81 18.80 -9.21
CA GLY A 213 -7.02 17.99 -9.08
C GLY A 213 -6.95 16.65 -9.82
N ASP A 214 -8.01 15.84 -9.69
CA ASP A 214 -8.18 14.53 -10.33
C ASP A 214 -9.26 14.53 -11.44
N GLY A 215 -9.90 15.67 -11.68
CA GLY A 215 -11.08 15.79 -12.55
C GLY A 215 -10.78 15.96 -14.06
N GLU A 216 -11.86 16.10 -14.85
CA GLU A 216 -11.78 16.22 -16.32
C GLU A 216 -10.89 17.39 -16.79
N ASN A 217 -10.82 18.47 -16.01
CA ASN A 217 -10.00 19.64 -16.34
C ASN A 217 -8.49 19.37 -16.19
N SER A 218 -8.11 18.33 -15.45
CA SER A 218 -6.72 17.95 -15.17
C SER A 218 -6.14 17.09 -16.29
N VAL A 219 -7.00 16.44 -17.09
CA VAL A 219 -6.61 15.43 -18.08
C VAL A 219 -5.61 15.96 -19.11
N ASP A 220 -5.84 17.12 -19.69
CA ASP A 220 -4.94 17.69 -20.71
C ASP A 220 -3.58 18.06 -20.11
N THR A 221 -3.58 18.65 -18.90
CA THR A 221 -2.35 18.99 -18.16
C THR A 221 -1.55 17.73 -17.82
N ILE A 222 -2.21 16.69 -17.30
CA ILE A 222 -1.58 15.39 -16.99
C ILE A 222 -1.04 14.76 -18.28
N ALA A 223 -1.78 14.81 -19.38
CA ALA A 223 -1.34 14.30 -20.67
C ALA A 223 -0.09 15.02 -21.21
N ASP A 224 0.06 16.31 -20.94
CA ASP A 224 1.27 17.05 -21.31
C ASP A 224 2.44 16.77 -20.37
N ILE A 225 2.21 16.70 -19.06
CA ILE A 225 3.25 16.40 -18.06
C ILE A 225 3.80 14.98 -18.26
N THR A 226 2.95 14.00 -18.54
CA THR A 226 3.34 12.58 -18.71
C THR A 226 4.18 12.31 -19.97
N LYS A 227 4.27 13.28 -20.90
CA LYS A 227 5.20 13.22 -22.04
C LYS A 227 6.63 13.57 -21.65
N LEU A 228 6.83 14.24 -20.52
CA LEU A 228 8.13 14.72 -20.07
C LEU A 228 8.88 13.61 -19.32
N THR A 229 10.19 13.58 -19.48
CA THR A 229 11.09 12.62 -18.83
C THR A 229 12.18 13.35 -18.05
N SER A 230 13.06 12.60 -17.38
CA SER A 230 14.26 13.16 -16.74
C SER A 230 15.25 13.81 -17.72
N ASP A 231 15.07 13.61 -19.03
CA ASP A 231 15.87 14.26 -20.06
C ASP A 231 15.32 15.67 -20.40
N ASP A 232 14.05 15.93 -20.11
CA ASP A 232 13.35 17.19 -20.41
C ASP A 232 13.28 18.12 -19.20
N ILE A 233 13.14 17.56 -17.99
CA ILE A 233 12.96 18.29 -16.74
C ILE A 233 13.85 17.74 -15.61
N ASP A 234 14.34 18.66 -14.78
CA ASP A 234 15.19 18.37 -13.62
C ASP A 234 14.43 18.34 -12.30
N LEU A 235 13.29 19.03 -12.22
CA LEU A 235 12.48 19.17 -11.02
C LEU A 235 11.03 19.40 -11.37
N VAL A 236 10.14 18.76 -10.62
CA VAL A 236 8.74 19.13 -10.52
C VAL A 236 8.53 19.91 -9.23
N TYR A 237 7.97 21.11 -9.33
CA TYR A 237 7.60 21.92 -8.18
C TYR A 237 6.09 22.18 -8.19
N HIS A 238 5.37 21.40 -7.37
CA HIS A 238 3.94 21.53 -7.18
C HIS A 238 3.62 22.65 -6.18
N LEU A 239 2.76 23.60 -6.55
CA LEU A 239 2.49 24.82 -5.79
C LEU A 239 1.46 24.68 -4.66
N GLY A 240 0.97 23.47 -4.39
CA GLY A 240 -0.21 23.22 -3.55
C GLY A 240 -1.44 22.82 -4.35
N ASP A 241 -2.51 22.50 -3.62
CA ASP A 241 -3.80 22.02 -4.14
C ASP A 241 -3.66 20.82 -5.07
N ILE A 242 -3.44 19.66 -4.45
CA ILE A 242 -3.08 18.43 -5.14
C ILE A 242 -4.31 17.74 -5.69
N SER A 243 -5.19 17.23 -4.83
CA SER A 243 -6.36 16.42 -5.22
C SER A 243 -7.68 17.16 -5.21
N TYR A 244 -7.81 18.22 -4.41
CA TYR A 244 -9.13 18.74 -4.00
C TYR A 244 -10.03 17.66 -3.38
N ALA A 245 -9.45 16.67 -2.68
CA ALA A 245 -10.24 15.61 -2.09
C ALA A 245 -11.27 16.12 -1.07
N ASP A 246 -11.00 17.28 -0.46
CA ASP A 246 -11.95 17.95 0.40
C ASP A 246 -13.20 18.46 -0.34
N ASP A 247 -13.21 18.59 -1.66
CA ASP A 247 -14.40 19.00 -2.42
C ASP A 247 -15.40 17.86 -2.70
N ASP A 248 -15.07 16.60 -2.38
CA ASP A 248 -15.91 15.43 -2.72
C ASP A 248 -17.32 15.46 -2.10
N PHE A 249 -17.53 16.20 -1.02
CA PHE A 249 -18.87 16.39 -0.43
C PHE A 249 -19.81 17.27 -1.29
N LEU A 250 -19.27 18.00 -2.28
CA LEU A 250 -20.03 18.94 -3.12
C LEU A 250 -20.77 18.24 -4.26
N THR A 251 -20.43 16.98 -4.59
CA THR A 251 -21.18 16.23 -5.61
C THR A 251 -22.27 15.38 -4.94
N LEU A 252 -23.52 15.55 -5.41
CA LEU A 252 -24.70 14.90 -4.82
C LEU A 252 -24.63 13.36 -4.83
N ASN A 253 -23.82 12.78 -5.73
CA ASN A 253 -23.62 11.33 -5.82
C ASN A 253 -22.47 10.83 -4.93
N GLN A 254 -21.57 11.71 -4.47
CA GLN A 254 -20.47 11.37 -3.56
C GLN A 254 -20.75 11.78 -2.10
N ALA A 255 -21.75 12.63 -1.85
CA ALA A 255 -22.13 13.08 -0.51
C ALA A 255 -22.52 11.97 0.49
N ALA A 256 -22.75 10.73 0.02
CA ALA A 256 -23.13 9.58 0.86
C ALA A 256 -22.07 8.47 0.94
N GLY A 257 -20.89 8.63 0.33
CA GLY A 257 -19.82 7.62 0.37
C GLY A 257 -18.47 8.15 0.87
N PHE A 258 -17.52 7.24 0.99
CA PHE A 258 -16.21 7.44 1.61
C PHE A 258 -15.16 7.94 0.61
N PHE A 259 -15.52 8.97 -0.15
CA PHE A 259 -14.78 9.31 -1.37
C PHE A 259 -13.55 10.18 -1.12
N TYR A 260 -13.46 10.88 0.02
CA TYR A 260 -12.30 11.69 0.42
C TYR A 260 -11.01 10.85 0.44
N GLU A 261 -11.10 9.64 0.96
CA GLU A 261 -9.99 8.69 1.06
C GLU A 261 -9.69 7.97 -0.28
N GLU A 262 -10.64 8.00 -1.21
CA GLU A 262 -10.59 7.22 -2.46
C GLU A 262 -10.28 8.06 -3.71
N VAL A 263 -10.06 9.37 -3.58
CA VAL A 263 -9.92 10.28 -4.74
C VAL A 263 -8.88 9.81 -5.76
N TYR A 264 -7.73 9.31 -5.30
CA TYR A 264 -6.69 8.73 -6.17
C TYR A 264 -6.71 7.20 -6.24
N ASN A 265 -7.76 6.56 -5.72
CA ASN A 265 -7.97 5.11 -5.78
C ASN A 265 -8.97 4.70 -6.88
N LYS A 266 -9.63 5.68 -7.51
CA LYS A 266 -10.61 5.48 -8.59
C LYS A 266 -9.96 5.24 -9.95
#